data_AF-A0A849E533-F1
#
_entry.id   AF-A0A849E533-F1
#
_cell.length_a   1.000
_cell.length_b   1.000
_cell.length_c   1.000
_cell.angle_alpha   90.00
_cell.angle_beta   90.00
_cell.angle_gamma   90.00
#
_symmetry.space_group_name_H-M   'P 1'
#
loop_
_entity.id
_entity.type
_entity.pdbx_description
1 polymer ?
#
loop_
_entity_poly.entity_id
_entity_poly.type
_entity_poly.pdbx_seq_one_letter_code
_entity_poly.pdbx_strand_id
1 'polypeptide(L)'
;MSITSIRLNSDVEKPLEQLSKKLDRSKSYLINQAIKEYIAKESIEESRWEDTIEALKSIESGKSIDEKDVNAWLNTWGTHKRSPKPE
;
A
#
# COMPACT_ATOMS: atom_id res chain seq x y z
N MET A 1 -2.18 -27.95 -1.40
CA MET A 1 -1.10 -27.02 -1.79
C MET A 1 -0.78 -27.26 -3.25
N SER A 2 -0.77 -26.21 -4.08
CA SER A 2 -0.32 -26.32 -5.47
C SER A 2 1.19 -26.10 -5.53
N ILE A 3 1.89 -26.83 -6.40
CA ILE A 3 3.33 -26.65 -6.62
C ILE A 3 3.50 -25.90 -7.94
N THR A 4 4.16 -24.76 -7.87
CA THR A 4 4.54 -23.97 -9.04
C THR A 4 6.06 -24.06 -9.20
N SER A 5 6.52 -24.53 -10.36
CA SER A 5 7.94 -24.51 -10.70
C SER A 5 8.33 -23.11 -11.18
N ILE A 6 9.39 -22.54 -10.60
CA ILE A 6 9.84 -21.18 -10.90
C ILE A 6 11.29 -21.26 -11.37
N ARG A 7 11.60 -20.59 -12.48
CA ARG A 7 12.97 -20.39 -12.94
C ARG A 7 13.58 -19.22 -12.17
N LEU A 8 14.69 -19.47 -11.47
CA LEU A 8 15.47 -18.42 -10.83
C LEU A 8 16.66 -18.07 -11.70
N ASN A 9 16.91 -16.78 -11.86
CA ASN A 9 18.13 -16.29 -12.47
C ASN A 9 19.29 -16.42 -11.46
N SER A 10 20.52 -16.50 -11.96
CA SER A 10 21.71 -16.75 -11.14
C SER A 10 22.05 -15.61 -10.17
N ASP A 11 21.61 -14.40 -10.47
CA ASP A 11 21.68 -13.20 -9.62
C ASP A 11 20.74 -13.29 -8.41
N VAL A 12 19.66 -14.07 -8.48
CA VAL A 12 18.72 -14.28 -7.37
C VAL A 12 19.05 -15.55 -6.59
N GLU A 13 19.43 -16.63 -7.28
CA GLU A 13 19.62 -17.94 -6.67
C GLU A 13 20.74 -17.94 -5.61
N LYS A 14 21.90 -17.35 -5.92
CA LYS A 14 23.05 -17.31 -5.00
C LYS A 14 22.74 -16.50 -3.73
N PRO A 15 22.21 -15.26 -3.82
CA PRO A 15 21.79 -14.52 -2.61
C PRO A 15 20.70 -15.24 -1.82
N LEU A 16 19.73 -15.87 -2.48
CA LEU A 16 18.67 -16.61 -1.80
C LEU A 16 19.20 -17.78 -0.98
N GLU A 17 20.15 -18.54 -1.54
CA GLU A 17 20.82 -19.65 -0.83
C GLU A 17 21.66 -19.16 0.37
N GLN A 18 22.31 -18.02 0.25
CA GLN A 18 23.04 -17.41 1.38
C GLN A 18 22.07 -16.93 2.46
N LEU A 19 20.97 -16.29 2.06
CA LEU A 19 19.95 -15.80 2.96
C LEU A 19 19.25 -16.94 3.69
N SER A 20 18.94 -18.04 3.00
CA SER A 20 18.31 -19.23 3.59
C SER A 20 19.18 -19.82 4.70
N LYS A 21 20.50 -19.90 4.49
CA LYS A 21 21.46 -20.34 5.52
C LYS A 21 21.55 -19.36 6.68
N LYS A 22 21.63 -18.05 6.39
CA LYS A 22 21.74 -17.00 7.41
C LYS A 22 20.52 -16.95 8.33
N LEU A 23 19.32 -17.15 7.79
CA LEU A 23 18.07 -17.05 8.53
C LEU A 23 17.61 -18.39 9.12
N ASP A 24 18.33 -19.48 8.84
CA ASP A 24 17.92 -20.85 9.18
C ASP A 24 16.50 -21.18 8.69
N ARG A 25 16.23 -20.86 7.41
CA ARG A 25 14.94 -21.09 6.75
C ARG A 25 15.14 -21.72 5.39
N SER A 26 14.17 -22.52 4.94
CA SER A 26 14.22 -23.09 3.59
C SER A 26 14.04 -22.01 2.51
N LYS A 27 14.63 -22.22 1.33
CA LYS A 27 14.41 -21.36 0.16
C LYS A 27 12.92 -21.22 -0.18
N SER A 28 12.17 -22.33 -0.10
CA SER A 28 10.73 -22.33 -0.37
C SER A 28 9.95 -21.47 0.63
N TYR A 29 10.33 -21.46 1.91
CA TYR A 29 9.72 -20.57 2.90
C TYR A 29 9.95 -19.10 2.55
N LEU A 30 11.19 -18.73 2.23
CA LEU A 30 11.54 -17.36 1.85
C LEU A 30 10.87 -16.91 0.56
N ILE A 31 10.81 -17.77 -0.46
CA ILE A 31 10.10 -17.49 -1.72
C ILE A 31 8.60 -17.24 -1.44
N ASN A 32 7.96 -18.12 -0.65
CA ASN A 32 6.55 -17.94 -0.31
C ASN A 32 6.30 -16.64 0.47
N GLN A 33 7.20 -16.29 1.38
CA GLN A 33 7.11 -15.04 2.14
C GLN A 33 7.22 -13.83 1.20
N ALA A 34 8.23 -13.80 0.33
CA ALA A 34 8.44 -12.73 -0.63
C ALA A 34 7.25 -12.56 -1.59
N ILE A 35 6.67 -13.68 -2.08
CA ILE A 35 5.47 -13.64 -2.93
C ILE A 35 4.27 -13.05 -2.19
N LYS A 36 4.04 -13.43 -0.92
CA LYS A 36 2.95 -12.87 -0.11
C LYS A 36 3.10 -11.37 0.07
N GLU A 37 4.31 -10.92 0.42
CA GLU A 37 4.62 -9.50 0.59
C GLU A 37 4.46 -8.73 -0.71
N TYR A 38 4.90 -9.30 -1.83
CA TYR A 38 4.73 -8.70 -3.16
C TYR A 38 3.25 -8.54 -3.52
N ILE A 39 2.44 -9.60 -3.40
CA ILE A 39 1.00 -9.54 -3.69
C ILE A 39 0.29 -8.51 -2.81
N ALA A 40 0.61 -8.48 -1.51
CA ALA A 40 0.02 -7.50 -0.60
C ALA A 40 0.39 -6.07 -1.00
N LYS A 41 1.64 -5.83 -1.41
CA LYS A 41 2.09 -4.53 -1.89
C LYS A 41 1.36 -4.11 -3.17
N GLU A 42 1.25 -4.99 -4.16
CA GLU A 42 0.55 -4.69 -5.43
C GLU A 42 -0.93 -4.36 -5.18
N SER A 43 -1.60 -5.10 -4.29
CA SER A 43 -3.00 -4.82 -3.94
C SER A 43 -3.19 -3.46 -3.26
N ILE A 44 -2.25 -3.06 -2.39
CA ILE A 44 -2.28 -1.74 -1.76
C ILE A 44 -2.05 -0.64 -2.80
N GLU A 45 -1.12 -0.85 -3.74
CA GLU A 45 -0.82 0.13 -4.79
C GLU A 45 -2.01 0.32 -5.73
N GLU A 46 -2.66 -0.77 -6.13
CA GLU A 46 -3.87 -0.75 -6.96
C GLU A 46 -5.01 0.01 -6.26
N SER A 47 -5.28 -0.28 -4.98
CA SER A 47 -6.29 0.45 -4.21
C SER A 47 -5.99 1.95 -4.11
N ARG A 48 -4.73 2.33 -3.87
CA ARG A 48 -4.33 3.75 -3.83
C ARG A 48 -4.49 4.43 -5.18
N TRP A 49 -4.20 3.71 -6.26
CA TRP A 49 -4.38 4.21 -7.62
C TRP A 49 -5.86 4.47 -7.91
N GLU A 50 -6.73 3.52 -7.58
CA GLU A 50 -8.18 3.68 -7.71
C GLU A 50 -8.71 4.87 -6.90
N ASP A 51 -8.31 4.98 -5.63
CA ASP A 51 -8.67 6.12 -4.75
C ASP A 51 -8.23 7.46 -5.36
N THR A 52 -7.03 7.50 -5.95
CA THR A 52 -6.50 8.71 -6.59
C THR A 52 -7.32 9.10 -7.81
N ILE A 53 -7.68 8.14 -8.66
CA ILE A 53 -8.53 8.38 -9.83
C ILE A 53 -9.92 8.84 -9.42
N GLU A 54 -10.50 8.27 -8.36
CA GLU A 54 -11.78 8.73 -7.82
C GLU A 54 -11.70 10.17 -7.30
N ALA A 55 -10.66 10.49 -6.53
CA ALA A 55 -10.43 11.85 -6.02
C ALA A 55 -10.26 12.87 -7.16
N LEU A 56 -9.50 12.53 -8.21
CA LEU A 56 -9.32 13.39 -9.38
C LEU A 56 -10.66 13.62 -10.11
N LYS A 57 -11.45 12.58 -10.34
CA LYS A 57 -12.79 12.71 -10.95
C LYS A 57 -13.72 13.59 -10.11
N SER A 58 -13.64 13.50 -8.79
CA SER A 58 -14.41 14.36 -7.88
C SER A 58 -14.08 15.83 -8.09
N ILE A 59 -12.78 16.16 -8.14
CA ILE A 59 -12.31 17.53 -8.40
C ILE A 59 -12.74 18.02 -9.79
N GLU A 60 -12.55 17.19 -10.83
CA GLU A 60 -13.00 17.50 -12.21
C GLU A 60 -14.50 17.76 -12.29
N SER A 61 -15.31 17.09 -11.47
CA SER A 61 -16.75 17.32 -11.36
C SER A 61 -17.14 18.57 -10.56
N GLY A 62 -16.17 19.38 -10.12
CA GLY A 62 -16.38 20.61 -9.36
C GLY A 62 -16.67 20.41 -7.88
N LYS A 63 -16.48 19.19 -7.35
CA LYS A 63 -16.65 18.88 -5.93
C LYS A 63 -15.39 19.25 -5.14
N SER A 64 -15.12 20.55 -5.07
CA SER A 64 -14.05 21.14 -4.28
C SER A 64 -14.62 21.95 -3.12
N ILE A 65 -13.94 21.94 -1.99
CA ILE A 65 -14.30 22.68 -0.78
C ILE A 65 -13.30 23.83 -0.61
N ASP A 66 -13.76 25.00 -0.15
CA ASP A 66 -12.88 26.14 0.10
C ASP A 66 -11.87 25.82 1.21
N GLU A 67 -10.62 26.17 0.98
CA GLU A 67 -9.52 25.93 1.90
C GLU A 67 -9.78 26.56 3.29
N LYS A 68 -10.41 27.74 3.34
CA LYS A 68 -10.67 28.45 4.59
C LYS A 68 -11.67 27.70 5.45
N ASP A 69 -12.69 27.10 4.83
CA ASP A 69 -13.70 26.31 5.54
C ASP A 69 -13.08 25.02 6.10
N VAL A 70 -12.21 24.36 5.31
CA VAL A 70 -11.45 23.19 5.76
C VAL A 70 -10.52 23.55 6.93
N ASN A 71 -9.77 24.65 6.82
CA ASN A 71 -8.87 25.11 7.87
C ASN A 71 -9.61 25.49 9.15
N ALA A 72 -10.73 26.21 9.04
CA ALA A 72 -11.57 26.56 10.18
C ALA A 72 -12.08 25.30 10.90
N TRP A 73 -12.49 24.28 10.14
CA TRP A 73 -12.91 22.99 10.69
C TRP A 73 -11.76 22.22 11.37
N LEU A 74 -10.61 22.07 10.70
CA LEU A 74 -9.44 21.37 11.25
C LEU A 74 -8.94 22.02 12.54
N ASN A 75 -8.98 23.36 12.64
CA ASN A 75 -8.59 24.08 13.86
C ASN A 75 -9.49 23.79 15.07
N THR A 76 -10.70 23.26 14.85
CA THR A 76 -11.56 22.82 15.97
C THR A 76 -11.24 21.42 16.48
N TRP A 77 -10.44 20.64 15.75
CA TRP A 77 -10.03 19.30 16.18
C TRP A 77 -9.16 19.37 17.42
N GLY A 78 -9.35 18.44 18.36
CA GLY A 78 -8.65 18.45 19.65
C GLY A 78 -9.20 19.47 20.66
N THR A 79 -10.23 20.24 20.29
CA THR A 79 -10.96 21.13 21.21
C THR A 79 -12.30 20.51 21.63
N HIS A 80 -12.91 21.04 22.70
CA HIS A 80 -14.27 20.65 23.12
C HIS A 80 -15.39 21.16 22.20
N LYS A 81 -15.06 21.88 21.11
CA LYS A 81 -16.02 22.52 20.20
C LYS A 81 -15.75 22.13 18.75
N ARG A 82 -15.76 20.83 18.44
CA ARG A 82 -15.58 20.34 17.08
C ARG A 82 -16.72 20.81 16.17
N SER A 83 -16.40 21.52 15.10
CA SER A 83 -17.36 21.97 14.07
C SER A 83 -17.74 20.82 13.11
N PRO A 84 -18.91 20.90 12.44
CA PRO A 84 -19.26 19.97 11.37
C PRO A 84 -18.27 20.06 10.21
N LYS A 85 -18.10 18.95 9.48
CA LYS A 85 -17.25 18.90 8.28
C LYS A 85 -17.86 19.80 7.20
N PRO A 86 -17.07 20.64 6.50
CA PRO A 86 -17.57 21.43 5.37
C PRO A 86 -17.92 20.52 4.18
N GLU A 87 -18.88 20.95 3.36
CA GLU A 87 -19.39 20.24 2.17
C GLU A 87 -18.97 20.92 0.87
#